data_AF-A0A954PU07-F1
#
_entry.id   AF-A0A954PU07-F1
#
_cell.length_a   1.000
_cell.length_b   1.000
_cell.length_c   1.000
_cell.angle_alpha   90.00
_cell.angle_beta   90.00
_cell.angle_gamma   90.00
#
_symmetry.space_group_name_H-M   'P 1'
#
loop_
_entity.id
_entity.type
_entity.pdbx_description
1 polymer ?
#
loop_
_entity_poly.entity_id
_entity_poly.type
_entity_poly.pdbx_seq_one_letter_code
_entity_poly.pdbx_strand_id
1 'polypeptide(L)'
;MRIPSQFNDSSLYRPRRGEKNEKKTHRVPGGADTRRRLIRLGVALMLVVVVMREARRPGVYQTFFGSEQTGWVSTGGDLATGADTFVPVGNSVTQPATDQQTDLKASGTDVQEQRSKMKRSLGHWVDSMDLPLQRAWIESLVLLKNQSSPDVQTPSVETHWTGLTVDQVDGSGERLMEQSEWFDPAEIAGILSALDTLKVAAESGAVPPGLWQSVQDWAVAMLDELDRAAMARVVDGTFWTGADSDAFYLQLARAAELPETGAVTTGTLPLLQQPDIYRGQRVGVVGTLQLAEQLQAANNRVEIQHYWKLWIIPSDGGIRPTVLITPQLPAAIAASIGEGGKWDPRVNPANPDGQIAAVGRFVKRLPYRSSIGADLAPVVIGRIVAAKGVAPGTARPTAGSPVGTANDDRGPNAKSSGSWKGLGIMAAVVGGIVIAAGLMYRTSIDAKRSREVRRQATAGASLNFDQLSAAPRPSDGE
;
A
#
# COMPACT_ATOMS: atom_id res chain seq x y z
N MET A 1 -25.84 19.48 19.30
CA MET A 1 -25.29 20.30 18.19
C MET A 1 -25.92 19.79 16.89
N ARG A 2 -26.71 20.62 16.20
CA ARG A 2 -27.33 20.30 14.90
C ARG A 2 -26.56 21.02 13.80
N ILE A 3 -26.10 20.28 12.80
CA ILE A 3 -25.42 20.81 11.60
C ILE A 3 -26.52 21.37 10.67
N PRO A 4 -26.50 22.66 10.30
CA PRO A 4 -27.43 23.19 9.31
C PRO A 4 -27.04 22.69 7.92
N SER A 5 -27.84 21.77 7.39
CA SER A 5 -27.79 21.32 6.00
C SER A 5 -28.43 22.39 5.09
N GLN A 6 -27.63 23.00 4.21
CA GLN A 6 -28.08 23.99 3.21
C GLN A 6 -28.49 23.36 1.86
N PHE A 7 -28.77 22.06 1.82
CA PHE A 7 -28.97 21.35 0.54
C PHE A 7 -30.41 21.05 0.14
N ASN A 8 -31.43 21.54 0.85
CA ASN A 8 -32.83 21.39 0.43
C ASN A 8 -33.67 22.62 0.80
N ASP A 9 -33.72 23.61 -0.10
CA ASP A 9 -34.66 24.75 -0.04
C ASP A 9 -36.09 24.39 -0.52
N SER A 10 -36.40 23.10 -0.72
CA SER A 10 -37.77 22.65 -0.96
C SER A 10 -38.44 22.32 0.37
N SER A 11 -39.19 23.29 0.91
CA SER A 11 -39.98 23.10 2.12
C SER A 11 -41.01 21.99 1.94
N LEU A 12 -40.78 20.84 2.58
CA LEU A 12 -41.73 19.72 2.70
C LEU A 12 -42.93 20.03 3.62
N TYR A 13 -43.07 21.26 4.10
CA TYR A 13 -44.22 21.68 4.88
C TYR A 13 -45.33 22.20 3.97
N ARG A 14 -46.42 21.43 3.97
CA ARG A 14 -47.76 21.70 3.47
C ARG A 14 -48.14 23.19 3.63
N PRO A 15 -48.44 23.94 2.55
CA PRO A 15 -48.86 25.32 2.69
C PRO A 15 -50.19 25.38 3.45
N ARG A 16 -50.17 26.15 4.54
CA ARG A 16 -51.31 26.40 5.42
C ARG A 16 -52.36 27.20 4.62
N ARG A 17 -53.53 26.60 4.50
CA ARG A 17 -54.72 27.14 3.84
C ARG A 17 -55.15 28.44 4.52
N GLY A 18 -54.94 29.58 3.87
CA GLY A 18 -55.54 30.84 4.29
C GLY A 18 -54.63 32.06 4.16
N GLU A 19 -54.22 32.41 2.95
CA GLU A 19 -53.80 33.79 2.68
C GLU A 19 -54.29 34.19 1.28
N LYS A 20 -55.41 34.90 1.28
CA LYS A 20 -55.88 35.69 0.14
C LYS A 20 -54.97 36.91 0.09
N ASN A 21 -54.09 37.02 -0.90
CA ASN A 21 -53.57 38.30 -1.36
C ASN A 21 -53.09 38.22 -2.82
N GLU A 22 -53.93 38.82 -3.67
CA GLU A 22 -53.65 39.72 -4.78
C GLU A 22 -52.46 39.47 -5.73
N LYS A 23 -52.85 39.22 -6.99
CA LYS A 23 -52.28 39.81 -8.21
C LYS A 23 -50.75 39.79 -8.33
N LYS A 24 -50.19 38.62 -8.64
CA LYS A 24 -48.96 38.54 -9.44
C LYS A 24 -49.27 38.04 -10.83
N THR A 25 -49.27 38.99 -11.76
CA THR A 25 -49.32 38.80 -13.21
C THR A 25 -48.28 37.76 -13.64
N HIS A 26 -48.77 36.64 -14.18
CA HIS A 26 -47.98 35.72 -15.00
C HIS A 26 -47.46 36.47 -16.23
N ARG A 27 -46.23 36.99 -16.17
CA ARG A 27 -45.47 37.30 -17.40
C ARG A 27 -44.87 36.00 -17.91
N VAL A 28 -45.45 35.50 -18.99
CA VAL A 28 -44.89 34.45 -19.84
C VAL A 28 -43.47 34.87 -20.24
N PRO A 29 -42.41 34.07 -20.00
CA PRO A 29 -41.07 34.37 -20.48
C PRO A 29 -41.03 34.15 -22.00
N GLY A 30 -41.33 35.20 -22.75
CA GLY A 30 -41.29 35.21 -24.21
C GLY A 30 -39.87 35.42 -24.74
N GLY A 31 -39.43 34.52 -25.63
CA GLY A 31 -38.50 34.77 -26.74
C GLY A 31 -37.01 35.02 -26.45
N ALA A 32 -36.67 35.75 -25.38
CA ALA A 32 -35.28 36.12 -25.08
C ALA A 32 -34.44 34.95 -24.50
N ASP A 33 -35.11 33.94 -23.94
CA ASP A 33 -34.44 32.78 -23.33
C ASP A 33 -33.94 31.76 -24.37
N THR A 34 -34.59 31.66 -25.52
CA THR A 34 -34.18 30.71 -26.57
C THR A 34 -32.81 31.08 -27.15
N ARG A 35 -32.56 32.38 -27.37
CA ARG A 35 -31.25 32.87 -27.87
C ARG A 35 -30.14 32.64 -26.84
N ARG A 36 -30.43 32.83 -25.54
CA ARG A 36 -29.46 32.56 -24.46
C ARG A 36 -29.16 31.07 -24.30
N ARG A 37 -30.17 30.20 -24.48
CA ARG A 37 -29.99 28.75 -24.50
C ARG A 37 -29.12 28.29 -25.68
N LEU A 38 -29.37 28.81 -26.89
CA LEU A 38 -28.55 28.49 -28.07
C LEU A 38 -27.09 28.92 -27.89
N ILE A 39 -26.84 30.10 -27.32
CA ILE A 39 -25.47 30.57 -27.04
C ILE A 39 -24.78 29.66 -26.01
N ARG A 40 -25.45 29.28 -24.91
CA ARG A 40 -24.86 28.36 -23.92
C ARG A 40 -24.55 26.99 -24.52
N LEU A 41 -25.43 26.48 -25.39
CA LEU A 41 -25.23 25.19 -26.04
C LEU A 41 -24.09 25.23 -27.07
N GLY A 42 -23.96 26.33 -27.82
CA GLY A 42 -22.84 26.56 -28.72
C GLY A 42 -21.50 26.66 -27.98
N VAL A 43 -21.47 27.38 -26.85
CA VAL A 43 -20.26 27.48 -26.00
C VAL A 43 -19.89 26.12 -25.40
N ALA A 44 -20.87 25.36 -24.91
CA ALA A 44 -20.64 24.02 -24.38
C ALA A 44 -20.08 23.07 -25.45
N LEU A 45 -20.64 23.10 -26.66
CA LEU A 45 -20.15 22.30 -27.79
C LEU A 45 -18.72 22.68 -28.19
N MET A 46 -18.43 23.99 -28.26
CA MET A 46 -17.08 24.46 -28.59
C MET A 46 -16.06 24.02 -27.51
N LEU A 47 -16.45 24.04 -26.24
CA LEU A 47 -15.63 23.59 -25.13
C LEU A 47 -15.35 22.08 -25.21
N VAL A 48 -16.36 21.26 -25.53
CA VAL A 48 -16.19 19.82 -25.76
C VAL A 48 -15.23 19.55 -26.92
N VAL A 49 -15.35 20.28 -28.04
CA VAL A 49 -14.45 20.13 -29.20
C VAL A 49 -13.01 20.51 -28.84
N VAL A 50 -12.81 21.57 -28.05
CA VAL A 50 -11.48 21.96 -27.56
C VAL A 50 -10.91 20.89 -26.64
N VAL A 51 -11.71 20.34 -25.71
CA VAL A 51 -11.29 19.24 -24.83
C VAL A 51 -10.94 17.99 -25.64
N MET A 52 -11.76 17.60 -26.61
CA MET A 52 -11.46 16.46 -27.49
C MET A 52 -10.21 16.68 -28.35
N ARG A 53 -9.97 17.92 -28.80
CA ARG A 53 -8.79 18.26 -29.59
C ARG A 53 -7.52 18.26 -28.75
N GLU A 54 -7.60 18.72 -27.51
CA GLU A 54 -6.48 18.66 -26.57
C GLU A 54 -6.25 17.22 -26.06
N ALA A 55 -7.32 16.44 -25.93
CA ALA A 55 -7.28 15.02 -25.65
C ALA A 55 -6.65 14.17 -26.78
N ARG A 56 -6.50 14.74 -27.99
CA ARG A 56 -5.76 14.10 -29.08
C ARG A 56 -4.27 14.40 -29.08
N ARG A 57 -3.76 15.24 -28.17
CA ARG A 57 -2.32 15.52 -28.07
C ARG A 57 -1.64 14.43 -27.22
N PRO A 58 -0.87 13.51 -27.83
CA PRO A 58 -0.23 12.43 -27.09
C PRO A 58 0.74 12.93 -26.01
N GLY A 59 1.31 14.13 -26.18
CA GLY A 59 2.23 14.72 -25.19
C GLY A 59 1.60 15.03 -23.83
N VAL A 60 0.28 15.25 -23.74
CA VAL A 60 -0.40 15.44 -22.43
C VAL A 60 -0.51 14.09 -21.72
N TYR A 61 -0.85 13.04 -22.45
CA TYR A 61 -1.02 11.68 -21.91
C TYR A 61 0.30 10.97 -21.66
N GLN A 62 1.37 11.27 -22.39
CA GLN A 62 2.70 10.70 -22.15
C GLN A 62 3.25 10.99 -20.76
N THR A 63 2.82 12.09 -20.10
CA THR A 63 3.19 12.34 -18.70
C THR A 63 2.45 11.43 -17.71
N PHE A 64 1.28 10.92 -18.08
CA PHE A 64 0.45 10.03 -17.25
C PHE A 64 0.60 8.55 -17.62
N PHE A 65 1.04 8.24 -18.84
CA PHE A 65 1.10 6.90 -19.43
C PHE A 65 2.46 6.66 -20.11
N GLY A 66 3.54 6.99 -19.40
CA GLY A 66 4.92 7.01 -19.92
C GLY A 66 5.26 5.88 -20.92
N SER A 67 6.00 6.28 -21.96
CA SER A 67 6.63 5.43 -22.97
C SER A 67 7.34 4.22 -22.37
N GLU A 68 7.32 3.11 -23.12
CA GLU A 68 7.97 1.82 -22.83
C GLU A 68 9.12 1.89 -21.82
N GLN A 69 8.91 1.16 -20.73
CA GLN A 69 9.74 1.01 -19.53
C GLN A 69 11.11 0.33 -19.79
N THR A 70 11.84 0.81 -20.78
CA THR A 70 13.23 0.44 -21.04
C THR A 70 14.12 1.10 -20.00
N GLY A 71 14.40 0.39 -18.91
CA GLY A 71 15.35 0.86 -17.91
C GLY A 71 15.13 0.37 -16.49
N TRP A 72 14.04 -0.36 -16.21
CA TRP A 72 13.93 -1.08 -14.94
C TRP A 72 14.85 -2.28 -14.97
N VAL A 73 15.69 -2.37 -13.96
CA VAL A 73 16.54 -3.53 -13.74
C VAL A 73 16.03 -4.23 -12.48
N SER A 74 15.76 -5.53 -12.60
CA SER A 74 15.39 -6.35 -11.45
C SER A 74 16.56 -6.36 -10.47
N THR A 75 16.28 -6.10 -9.19
CA THR A 75 17.31 -6.07 -8.15
C THR A 75 17.74 -7.46 -7.67
N GLY A 76 17.25 -8.53 -8.30
CA GLY A 76 17.70 -9.91 -8.08
C GLY A 76 17.38 -10.43 -6.68
N GLY A 77 16.21 -11.04 -6.51
CA GLY A 77 16.03 -12.10 -5.52
C GLY A 77 16.10 -13.43 -6.26
N ASP A 78 17.00 -14.34 -5.87
CA ASP A 78 17.34 -15.61 -6.56
C ASP A 78 16.22 -16.68 -6.59
N LEU A 79 14.95 -16.29 -6.71
CA LEU A 79 13.83 -17.23 -6.80
C LEU A 79 13.08 -17.07 -8.14
N ALA A 80 13.34 -18.05 -9.00
CA ALA A 80 12.59 -18.49 -10.18
C ALA A 80 12.65 -17.60 -11.44
N THR A 81 13.35 -18.18 -12.42
CA THR A 81 13.39 -17.84 -13.85
C THR A 81 11.98 -17.83 -14.46
N GLY A 82 11.40 -16.64 -14.56
CA GLY A 82 10.24 -16.34 -15.39
C GLY A 82 10.31 -14.87 -15.77
N ALA A 83 10.80 -14.58 -16.97
CA ALA A 83 10.92 -13.22 -17.47
C ALA A 83 9.53 -12.66 -17.82
N ASP A 84 8.77 -12.26 -16.80
CA ASP A 84 7.55 -11.47 -16.98
C ASP A 84 7.87 -10.01 -16.68
N THR A 85 7.88 -9.23 -17.76
CA THR A 85 8.01 -7.77 -17.75
C THR A 85 6.97 -7.17 -16.81
N PHE A 86 7.45 -6.36 -15.86
CA PHE A 86 6.59 -5.51 -15.03
C PHE A 86 5.80 -4.57 -15.95
N VAL A 87 4.52 -4.84 -16.19
CA VAL A 87 3.63 -3.91 -16.90
C VAL A 87 2.74 -3.23 -15.85
N PRO A 88 2.91 -1.93 -15.56
CA PRO A 88 1.99 -1.22 -14.69
C PRO A 88 0.62 -1.17 -15.35
N VAL A 89 -0.35 -1.89 -14.78
CA VAL A 89 -1.75 -1.83 -15.20
C VAL A 89 -2.28 -0.45 -14.85
N GLY A 90 -2.64 0.32 -15.87
CA GLY A 90 -3.26 1.64 -15.70
C GLY A 90 -4.54 1.56 -14.85
N ASN A 91 -4.66 2.48 -13.89
CA ASN A 91 -5.76 2.60 -12.93
C ASN A 91 -7.15 2.43 -13.57
N SER A 92 -7.67 1.21 -13.51
CA SER A 92 -9.09 0.90 -13.65
C SER A 92 -9.49 0.20 -12.37
N VAL A 93 -10.08 0.95 -11.44
CA VAL A 93 -10.70 0.38 -10.23
C VAL A 93 -11.89 -0.44 -10.69
N THR A 94 -11.64 -1.70 -10.99
CA THR A 94 -12.66 -2.74 -11.07
C THR A 94 -12.45 -3.62 -9.83
N GLN A 95 -13.56 -3.99 -9.20
CA GLN A 95 -13.69 -4.84 -8.02
C GLN A 95 -12.67 -6.00 -7.97
N PRO A 96 -12.32 -6.52 -6.78
CA PRO A 96 -11.42 -7.66 -6.65
C PRO A 96 -11.95 -8.81 -7.53
N ALA A 97 -11.17 -9.14 -8.55
CA ALA A 97 -11.49 -10.16 -9.52
C ALA A 97 -11.53 -11.52 -8.78
N THR A 98 -12.72 -12.12 -8.78
CA THR A 98 -12.86 -13.57 -8.59
C THR A 98 -12.26 -14.23 -9.83
N ASP A 99 -11.23 -15.05 -9.64
CA ASP A 99 -10.56 -15.82 -10.68
C ASP A 99 -11.54 -16.66 -11.51
N GLN A 100 -11.88 -16.20 -12.71
CA GLN A 100 -12.45 -17.08 -13.75
C GLN A 100 -11.34 -17.54 -14.68
N GLN A 101 -10.70 -18.64 -14.28
CA GLN A 101 -9.82 -19.44 -15.11
C GLN A 101 -10.67 -20.37 -15.98
N THR A 102 -10.68 -20.12 -17.28
CA THR A 102 -11.26 -20.94 -18.35
C THR A 102 -10.39 -22.18 -18.63
N ASP A 103 -11.03 -23.34 -18.52
CA ASP A 103 -10.86 -24.60 -19.27
C ASP A 103 -9.44 -25.10 -19.60
N LEU A 104 -8.72 -25.48 -18.54
CA LEU A 104 -7.77 -26.61 -18.47
C LEU A 104 -7.89 -27.22 -17.05
N LYS A 105 -9.11 -27.63 -16.67
CA LYS A 105 -9.50 -28.02 -15.31
C LYS A 105 -9.93 -29.47 -15.26
N ALA A 106 -9.06 -30.35 -14.78
CA ALA A 106 -9.49 -31.65 -14.23
C ALA A 106 -8.59 -32.14 -13.10
N SER A 107 -7.32 -31.70 -13.01
CA SER A 107 -6.41 -32.17 -11.95
C SER A 107 -5.98 -31.10 -10.94
N GLY A 108 -6.28 -29.81 -11.18
CA GLY A 108 -5.86 -28.71 -10.30
C GLY A 108 -6.87 -28.34 -9.20
N THR A 109 -8.15 -28.69 -9.39
CA THR A 109 -9.24 -28.28 -8.49
C THR A 109 -9.12 -28.96 -7.12
N ASP A 110 -8.82 -30.26 -7.10
CA ASP A 110 -8.73 -31.05 -5.86
C ASP A 110 -7.60 -30.57 -4.95
N VAL A 111 -6.42 -30.24 -5.52
CA VAL A 111 -5.26 -29.75 -4.74
C VAL A 111 -5.55 -28.38 -4.13
N GLN A 112 -6.22 -27.49 -4.88
CA GLN A 112 -6.57 -26.16 -4.37
C GLN A 112 -7.66 -26.24 -3.29
N GLU A 113 -8.63 -27.13 -3.44
CA GLU A 113 -9.66 -27.38 -2.43
C GLU A 113 -9.06 -27.97 -1.15
N GLN A 114 -8.19 -28.98 -1.27
CA GLN A 114 -7.45 -29.56 -0.13
C GLN A 114 -6.64 -28.52 0.61
N ARG A 115 -5.85 -27.68 -0.09
CA ARG A 115 -5.10 -26.58 0.55
C ARG A 115 -6.01 -25.58 1.25
N SER A 116 -7.17 -25.27 0.66
CA SER A 116 -8.14 -24.35 1.24
C SER A 116 -8.85 -24.95 2.46
N LYS A 117 -9.04 -26.27 2.50
CA LYS A 117 -9.57 -26.99 3.66
C LYS A 117 -8.53 -26.99 4.78
N MET A 118 -7.30 -27.47 4.51
CA MET A 118 -6.21 -27.48 5.48
C MET A 118 -5.96 -26.09 6.08
N LYS A 119 -5.96 -25.04 5.25
CA LYS A 119 -5.82 -23.66 5.72
C LYS A 119 -6.92 -23.25 6.72
N ARG A 120 -8.18 -23.61 6.45
CA ARG A 120 -9.29 -23.34 7.38
C ARG A 120 -9.11 -24.08 8.70
N SER A 121 -8.76 -25.36 8.65
CA SER A 121 -8.52 -26.19 9.85
C SER A 121 -7.38 -25.64 10.71
N LEU A 122 -6.27 -25.26 10.08
CA LEU A 122 -5.14 -24.59 10.75
C LEU A 122 -5.54 -23.24 11.35
N GLY A 123 -6.44 -22.51 10.69
CA GLY A 123 -7.01 -21.26 11.23
C GLY A 123 -7.71 -21.48 12.57
N HIS A 124 -8.55 -22.52 12.68
CA HIS A 124 -9.20 -22.90 13.94
C HIS A 124 -8.19 -23.31 15.01
N TRP A 125 -7.17 -24.07 14.65
CA TRP A 125 -6.10 -24.45 15.59
C TRP A 125 -5.33 -23.22 16.09
N VAL A 126 -4.92 -22.30 15.21
CA VAL A 126 -4.24 -21.05 15.61
C VAL A 126 -5.13 -20.18 16.49
N ASP A 127 -6.42 -20.07 16.19
CA ASP A 127 -7.37 -19.28 16.99
C ASP A 127 -7.61 -19.88 18.39
N SER A 128 -7.38 -21.19 18.58
CA SER A 128 -7.44 -21.87 19.89
C SER A 128 -6.18 -21.66 20.76
N MET A 129 -5.09 -21.20 20.16
CA MET A 129 -3.83 -20.95 20.87
C MET A 129 -3.86 -19.61 21.61
N ASP A 130 -3.26 -19.57 22.80
CA ASP A 130 -2.99 -18.30 23.46
C ASP A 130 -1.84 -17.55 22.77
N LEU A 131 -1.71 -16.26 23.09
CA LEU A 131 -0.70 -15.40 22.46
C LEU A 131 0.75 -15.88 22.72
N PRO A 132 1.14 -16.33 23.93
CA PRO A 132 2.46 -16.92 24.15
C PRO A 132 2.73 -18.11 23.22
N LEU A 133 1.78 -19.02 23.05
CA LEU A 133 1.94 -20.20 22.20
C LEU A 133 2.02 -19.83 20.72
N GLN A 134 1.18 -18.92 20.23
CA GLN A 134 1.28 -18.40 18.85
C GLN A 134 2.67 -17.81 18.57
N ARG A 135 3.24 -17.08 19.53
CA ARG A 135 4.57 -16.48 19.41
C ARG A 135 5.69 -17.52 19.38
N ALA A 136 5.60 -18.56 20.20
CA ALA A 136 6.56 -19.67 20.20
C ALA A 136 6.51 -20.46 18.89
N TRP A 137 5.32 -20.62 18.30
CA TRP A 137 5.17 -21.21 16.97
C TRP A 137 5.80 -20.35 15.86
N ILE A 138 5.58 -19.03 15.87
CA ILE A 138 6.22 -18.11 14.91
C ILE A 138 7.75 -18.25 14.96
N GLU A 139 8.31 -18.18 16.17
CA GLU A 139 9.76 -18.33 16.41
C GLU A 139 10.30 -19.64 15.86
N SER A 140 9.66 -20.75 16.24
CA SER A 140 10.06 -22.11 15.86
C SER A 140 10.02 -22.34 14.36
N LEU A 141 8.93 -21.95 13.70
CA LEU A 141 8.76 -22.20 12.27
C LEU A 141 9.68 -21.31 11.43
N VAL A 142 9.92 -20.07 11.84
CA VAL A 142 10.90 -19.19 11.17
C VAL A 142 12.32 -19.71 11.38
N LEU A 143 12.67 -20.17 12.58
CA LEU A 143 13.97 -20.78 12.87
C LEU A 143 14.21 -22.03 12.01
N LEU A 144 13.27 -22.97 11.98
CA LEU A 144 13.36 -24.19 11.17
C LEU A 144 13.55 -23.87 9.69
N LYS A 145 12.76 -22.91 9.18
CA LYS A 145 12.84 -22.49 7.80
C LYS A 145 14.20 -21.89 7.47
N ASN A 146 14.70 -20.97 8.29
CA ASN A 146 15.99 -20.31 8.06
C ASN A 146 17.15 -21.31 8.09
N GLN A 147 17.12 -22.29 8.99
CA GLN A 147 18.14 -23.35 9.06
C GLN A 147 18.10 -24.32 7.88
N SER A 148 16.95 -24.46 7.22
CA SER A 148 16.79 -25.33 6.04
C SER A 148 17.29 -24.70 4.73
N SER A 149 17.64 -23.42 4.74
CA SER A 149 18.03 -22.70 3.53
C SER A 149 19.40 -23.19 3.02
N PRO A 150 19.50 -23.66 1.76
CA PRO A 150 20.72 -24.27 1.23
C PRO A 150 21.90 -23.30 1.13
N ASP A 151 21.65 -22.00 1.19
CA ASP A 151 22.67 -20.95 1.07
C ASP A 151 23.49 -20.78 2.38
N VAL A 152 22.97 -21.29 3.50
CA VAL A 152 23.65 -21.29 4.82
C VAL A 152 24.39 -22.62 5.02
N GLN A 153 25.13 -23.09 4.02
CA GLN A 153 26.05 -24.23 4.17
C GLN A 153 27.42 -23.78 4.71
N THR A 154 27.44 -22.94 5.75
CA THR A 154 28.65 -22.79 6.56
C THR A 154 28.77 -24.01 7.46
N PRO A 155 29.89 -24.77 7.37
CA PRO A 155 30.06 -25.98 8.16
C PRO A 155 30.12 -25.64 9.66
N SER A 156 29.36 -26.40 10.45
CA SER A 156 29.62 -26.70 11.88
C SER A 156 29.35 -25.63 12.97
N VAL A 157 28.40 -24.71 12.78
CA VAL A 157 27.78 -24.09 13.97
C VAL A 157 26.67 -25.02 14.45
N GLU A 158 26.84 -25.63 15.62
CA GLU A 158 25.78 -26.39 16.29
C GLU A 158 24.55 -25.49 16.43
N THR A 159 23.49 -25.77 15.65
CA THR A 159 22.23 -25.05 15.73
C THR A 159 21.47 -25.51 16.96
N HIS A 160 21.59 -24.74 18.03
CA HIS A 160 20.82 -24.95 19.25
C HIS A 160 19.33 -24.64 19.00
N TRP A 161 18.44 -25.54 19.40
CA TRP A 161 17.00 -25.32 19.34
C TRP A 161 16.57 -24.34 20.43
N THR A 162 16.03 -23.19 20.01
CA THR A 162 15.46 -22.16 20.90
C THR A 162 13.95 -21.98 20.71
N GLY A 163 13.31 -22.88 19.94
CA GLY A 163 11.89 -22.81 19.61
C GLY A 163 10.96 -23.29 20.75
N LEU A 164 9.91 -24.03 20.38
CA LEU A 164 8.92 -24.56 21.30
C LEU A 164 9.57 -25.42 22.39
N THR A 165 9.13 -25.20 23.63
CA THR A 165 9.42 -26.08 24.76
C THR A 165 8.59 -27.35 24.70
N VAL A 166 8.99 -28.40 25.44
CA VAL A 166 8.25 -29.67 25.52
C VAL A 166 6.78 -29.45 25.93
N ASP A 167 6.54 -28.66 26.97
CA ASP A 167 5.19 -28.34 27.45
C ASP A 167 4.34 -27.62 26.39
N GLN A 168 4.96 -26.74 25.60
CA GLN A 168 4.27 -26.04 24.51
C GLN A 168 3.94 -26.96 23.34
N VAL A 169 4.79 -27.95 23.05
CA VAL A 169 4.51 -28.97 22.03
C VAL A 169 3.34 -29.85 22.49
N ASP A 170 3.38 -30.34 23.73
CA ASP A 170 2.31 -31.17 24.30
C ASP A 170 0.98 -30.40 24.33
N GLY A 171 0.99 -29.17 24.84
CA GLY A 171 -0.20 -28.30 24.87
C GLY A 171 -0.70 -27.89 23.48
N SER A 172 0.15 -27.91 22.45
CA SER A 172 -0.28 -27.71 21.05
C SER A 172 -0.99 -28.95 20.51
N GLY A 173 -0.50 -30.14 20.86
CA GLY A 173 -1.11 -31.42 20.50
C GLY A 173 -2.48 -31.61 21.14
N GLU A 174 -2.63 -31.28 22.43
CA GLU A 174 -3.93 -31.29 23.12
C GLU A 174 -4.96 -30.40 22.42
N ARG A 175 -4.60 -29.15 22.11
CA ARG A 175 -5.47 -28.21 21.37
C ARG A 175 -5.80 -28.71 19.97
N LEU A 176 -4.85 -29.34 19.27
CA LEU A 176 -5.11 -29.92 17.96
C LEU A 176 -6.18 -31.01 18.06
N MET A 177 -6.10 -31.86 19.09
CA MET A 177 -7.08 -32.92 19.34
C MET A 177 -8.46 -32.37 19.73
N GLU A 178 -8.53 -31.29 20.49
CA GLU A 178 -9.78 -30.56 20.76
C GLU A 178 -10.41 -30.01 19.47
N GLN A 179 -9.60 -29.62 18.49
CA GLN A 179 -10.04 -29.15 17.17
C GLN A 179 -10.21 -30.28 16.13
N SER A 180 -10.16 -31.55 16.53
CA SER A 180 -10.16 -32.70 15.61
C SER A 180 -11.35 -32.75 14.64
N GLU A 181 -12.48 -32.13 14.97
CA GLU A 181 -13.64 -32.01 14.08
C GLU A 181 -13.36 -31.23 12.78
N TRP A 182 -12.34 -30.36 12.79
CA TRP A 182 -11.98 -29.50 11.67
C TRP A 182 -10.95 -30.14 10.73
N PHE A 183 -10.32 -31.24 11.12
CA PHE A 183 -9.20 -31.85 10.39
C PHE A 183 -9.57 -33.24 9.86
N ASP A 184 -8.94 -33.64 8.75
CA ASP A 184 -9.00 -35.03 8.35
C ASP A 184 -8.14 -35.89 9.29
N PRO A 185 -8.57 -37.10 9.69
CA PRO A 185 -7.81 -37.93 10.64
C PRO A 185 -6.36 -38.22 10.20
N ALA A 186 -6.12 -38.30 8.89
CA ALA A 186 -4.78 -38.46 8.34
C ALA A 186 -3.91 -37.21 8.50
N GLU A 187 -4.49 -36.00 8.38
CA GLU A 187 -3.80 -34.73 8.61
C GLU A 187 -3.43 -34.61 10.09
N ILE A 188 -4.36 -34.91 11.00
CA ILE A 188 -4.09 -34.94 12.44
C ILE A 188 -2.92 -35.87 12.75
N ALA A 189 -2.94 -37.10 12.23
CA ALA A 189 -1.87 -38.07 12.46
C ALA A 189 -0.52 -37.56 11.94
N GLY A 190 -0.49 -36.91 10.77
CA GLY A 190 0.70 -36.29 10.20
C GLY A 190 1.25 -35.14 11.06
N ILE A 191 0.37 -34.26 11.54
CA ILE A 191 0.77 -33.14 12.40
C ILE A 191 1.25 -33.66 13.77
N LEU A 192 0.55 -34.61 14.38
CA LEU A 192 0.97 -35.20 15.66
C LEU A 192 2.34 -35.88 15.56
N SER A 193 2.60 -36.63 14.48
CA SER A 193 3.92 -37.22 14.25
C SER A 193 5.02 -36.17 14.10
N ALA A 194 4.70 -35.01 13.49
CA ALA A 194 5.63 -33.89 13.41
C ALA A 194 5.84 -33.21 14.77
N LEU A 195 4.79 -33.09 15.59
CA LEU A 195 4.89 -32.60 16.96
C LEU A 195 5.79 -33.51 17.81
N ASP A 196 5.67 -34.83 17.69
CA ASP A 196 6.58 -35.77 18.37
C ASP A 196 8.05 -35.54 17.96
N THR A 197 8.29 -35.24 16.69
CA THR A 197 9.65 -34.92 16.21
C THR A 197 10.15 -33.58 16.77
N LEU A 198 9.28 -32.58 16.86
CA LEU A 198 9.59 -31.29 17.50
C LEU A 198 9.82 -31.45 19.01
N LYS A 199 9.11 -32.37 19.66
CA LYS A 199 9.33 -32.70 21.07
C LYS A 199 10.73 -33.26 21.29
N VAL A 200 11.16 -34.20 20.47
CA VAL A 200 12.53 -34.74 20.51
C VAL A 200 13.57 -33.64 20.26
N ALA A 201 13.31 -32.70 19.35
CA ALA A 201 14.18 -31.54 19.12
C ALA A 201 14.26 -30.63 20.36
N ALA A 202 13.12 -30.39 21.02
CA ALA A 202 13.05 -29.60 22.25
C ALA A 202 13.77 -30.27 23.43
N GLU A 203 13.66 -31.60 23.56
CA GLU A 203 14.35 -32.37 24.61
C GLU A 203 15.87 -32.43 24.39
N SER A 204 16.30 -32.61 23.15
CA SER A 204 17.72 -32.71 22.80
C SER A 204 18.41 -31.36 22.65
N GLY A 205 17.65 -30.28 22.46
CA GLY A 205 18.18 -28.95 22.14
C GLY A 205 18.82 -28.87 20.75
N ALA A 206 18.53 -29.82 19.85
CA ALA A 206 19.11 -29.90 18.51
C ALA A 206 18.01 -30.10 17.45
N VAL A 207 18.19 -29.48 16.28
CA VAL A 207 17.23 -29.60 15.16
C VAL A 207 17.57 -30.82 14.29
N PRO A 208 16.64 -31.80 14.15
CA PRO A 208 16.86 -32.93 13.27
C PRO A 208 17.08 -32.49 11.82
N PRO A 209 18.06 -33.05 11.10
CA PRO A 209 18.27 -32.72 9.69
C PRO A 209 17.06 -33.15 8.86
N GLY A 210 16.62 -32.28 7.94
CA GLY A 210 15.46 -32.57 7.09
C GLY A 210 14.10 -32.33 7.74
N LEU A 211 14.05 -31.89 9.01
CA LEU A 211 12.79 -31.63 9.72
C LEU A 211 11.91 -30.62 8.99
N TRP A 212 12.49 -29.53 8.46
CA TRP A 212 11.71 -28.57 7.69
C TRP A 212 11.04 -29.23 6.47
N GLN A 213 11.78 -30.03 5.71
CA GLN A 213 11.26 -30.70 4.51
C GLN A 213 10.12 -31.68 4.84
N SER A 214 10.13 -32.31 6.02
CA SER A 214 9.03 -33.20 6.42
C SER A 214 7.78 -32.46 6.88
N VAL A 215 7.90 -31.20 7.32
CA VAL A 215 6.76 -30.41 7.86
C VAL A 215 6.32 -29.24 6.99
N GLN A 216 7.08 -28.88 5.95
CA GLN A 216 6.90 -27.63 5.20
C GLN A 216 5.47 -27.44 4.65
N ASP A 217 4.79 -28.52 4.26
CA ASP A 217 3.48 -28.45 3.60
C ASP A 217 2.41 -27.84 4.52
N TRP A 218 2.36 -28.26 5.78
CA TRP A 218 1.44 -27.70 6.76
C TRP A 218 2.06 -26.52 7.53
N ALA A 219 3.38 -26.50 7.73
CA ALA A 219 4.08 -25.43 8.44
C ALA A 219 3.99 -24.08 7.72
N VAL A 220 4.06 -24.06 6.38
CA VAL A 220 3.87 -22.83 5.59
C VAL A 220 2.43 -22.32 5.72
N ALA A 221 1.45 -23.21 5.67
CA ALA A 221 0.05 -22.84 5.86
C ALA A 221 -0.23 -22.35 7.30
N MET A 222 0.42 -22.96 8.30
CA MET A 222 0.35 -22.52 9.69
C MET A 222 0.98 -21.13 9.88
N LEU A 223 2.15 -20.87 9.28
CA LEU A 223 2.76 -19.54 9.26
C LEU A 223 1.86 -18.48 8.62
N ASP A 224 1.10 -18.82 7.58
CA ASP A 224 0.12 -17.92 6.97
C ASP A 224 -1.06 -17.59 7.92
N GLU A 225 -1.53 -18.57 8.70
CA GLU A 225 -2.60 -18.34 9.69
C GLU A 225 -2.10 -17.60 10.93
N LEU A 226 -0.87 -17.86 11.38
CA LEU A 226 -0.20 -17.07 12.42
C LEU A 226 0.00 -15.62 11.95
N ASP A 227 0.34 -15.41 10.68
CA ASP A 227 0.44 -14.09 10.07
C ASP A 227 -0.91 -13.36 10.05
N ARG A 228 -1.99 -14.05 9.65
CA ARG A 228 -3.36 -13.51 9.74
C ARG A 228 -3.70 -13.09 11.16
N ALA A 229 -3.46 -13.95 12.15
CA ALA A 229 -3.73 -13.67 13.56
C ALA A 229 -2.90 -12.47 14.07
N ALA A 230 -1.63 -12.38 13.69
CA ALA A 230 -0.77 -11.25 14.02
C ALA A 230 -1.27 -9.93 13.40
N MET A 231 -1.65 -9.94 12.12
CA MET A 231 -2.18 -8.77 11.41
C MET A 231 -3.52 -8.28 11.97
N ALA A 232 -4.34 -9.18 12.50
CA ALA A 232 -5.59 -8.83 13.16
C ALA A 232 -5.37 -8.02 14.46
N ARG A 233 -4.22 -8.16 15.11
CA ARG A 233 -3.85 -7.42 16.34
C ARG A 233 -3.26 -6.03 16.07
N VAL A 234 -2.93 -5.72 14.81
CA VAL A 234 -2.34 -4.43 14.44
C VAL A 234 -3.33 -3.29 14.70
N VAL A 235 -2.89 -2.29 15.45
CA VAL A 235 -3.70 -1.09 15.73
C VAL A 235 -3.38 -0.02 14.71
N ASP A 236 -4.35 0.38 13.91
CA ASP A 236 -4.14 1.34 12.82
C ASP A 236 -4.09 2.80 13.31
N GLY A 237 -3.37 3.66 12.58
CA GLY A 237 -3.30 5.10 12.87
C GLY A 237 -2.51 5.49 14.13
N THR A 238 -1.77 4.55 14.72
CA THR A 238 -0.94 4.75 15.91
C THR A 238 0.54 4.55 15.60
N PHE A 239 1.42 4.98 16.50
CA PHE A 239 2.82 4.55 16.46
C PHE A 239 2.94 3.03 16.68
N TRP A 240 4.10 2.45 16.38
CA TRP A 240 4.36 1.04 16.64
C TRP A 240 4.23 0.74 18.13
N THR A 241 3.45 -0.28 18.46
CA THR A 241 3.26 -0.79 19.82
C THR A 241 3.72 -2.24 19.92
N GLY A 242 3.83 -2.76 21.15
CA GLY A 242 4.12 -4.19 21.36
C GLY A 242 3.05 -5.14 20.84
N ALA A 243 1.83 -4.66 20.55
CA ALA A 243 0.80 -5.46 19.89
C ALA A 243 1.08 -5.65 18.39
N ASP A 244 1.76 -4.68 17.77
CA ASP A 244 2.09 -4.70 16.34
C ASP A 244 3.36 -5.54 16.05
N SER A 245 4.16 -5.88 17.07
CA SER A 245 5.51 -6.44 16.88
C SER A 245 5.50 -7.78 16.14
N ASP A 246 4.53 -8.63 16.41
CA ASP A 246 4.47 -9.97 15.82
C ASP A 246 4.23 -9.85 14.31
N ALA A 247 3.26 -9.03 13.90
CA ALA A 247 2.99 -8.74 12.49
C ALA A 247 4.19 -8.04 11.84
N PHE A 248 4.77 -7.03 12.50
CA PHE A 248 5.91 -6.29 11.97
C PHE A 248 7.08 -7.21 11.62
N TYR A 249 7.55 -8.00 12.58
CA TYR A 249 8.76 -8.80 12.40
C TYR A 249 8.50 -10.06 11.57
N LEU A 250 7.32 -10.69 11.67
CA LEU A 250 6.98 -11.82 10.81
C LEU A 250 6.89 -11.41 9.33
N GLN A 251 6.26 -10.28 9.04
CA GLN A 251 6.22 -9.74 7.67
C GLN A 251 7.60 -9.42 7.13
N LEU A 252 8.48 -8.91 8.00
CA LEU A 252 9.85 -8.56 7.64
C LEU A 252 10.71 -9.81 7.38
N ALA A 253 10.57 -10.86 8.21
CA ALA A 253 11.26 -12.14 8.04
C ALA A 253 10.84 -12.84 6.74
N ARG A 254 9.58 -12.68 6.34
CA ARG A 254 9.00 -13.30 5.14
C ARG A 254 9.04 -12.40 3.90
N ALA A 255 9.64 -11.21 3.97
CA ALA A 255 9.65 -10.25 2.87
C ALA A 255 10.31 -10.80 1.59
N ALA A 256 11.32 -11.65 1.72
CA ALA A 256 12.00 -12.30 0.59
C ALA A 256 11.09 -13.26 -0.19
N GLU A 257 10.09 -13.85 0.48
CA GLU A 257 9.18 -14.85 -0.09
C GLU A 257 8.07 -14.22 -0.93
N LEU A 258 7.93 -12.90 -0.90
CA LEU A 258 6.87 -12.21 -1.62
C LEU A 258 7.09 -12.36 -3.13
N PRO A 259 6.13 -12.97 -3.86
CA PRO A 259 6.14 -13.01 -5.31
C PRO A 259 6.11 -11.59 -5.88
N GLU A 260 6.85 -11.37 -6.97
CA GLU A 260 6.81 -10.11 -7.71
C GLU A 260 5.48 -9.95 -8.44
N THR A 261 4.89 -11.06 -8.87
CA THR A 261 3.62 -11.10 -9.60
C THR A 261 2.41 -11.11 -8.65
N GLY A 262 1.25 -10.67 -9.19
CA GLY A 262 -0.02 -10.66 -8.48
C GLY A 262 -0.19 -9.54 -7.44
N ALA A 263 0.82 -8.67 -7.26
CA ALA A 263 0.68 -7.48 -6.43
C ALA A 263 -0.06 -6.37 -7.17
N VAL A 264 -1.12 -5.83 -6.55
CA VAL A 264 -1.84 -4.68 -7.12
C VAL A 264 -1.00 -3.43 -6.89
N THR A 265 -0.52 -2.81 -7.98
CA THR A 265 0.17 -1.53 -7.88
C THR A 265 -0.80 -0.48 -7.37
N THR A 266 -0.51 0.09 -6.20
CA THR A 266 -1.44 0.95 -5.47
C THR A 266 -0.76 2.25 -5.06
N GLY A 267 -1.43 3.38 -5.32
CA GLY A 267 -0.99 4.70 -4.85
C GLY A 267 -1.20 4.91 -3.35
N THR A 268 -0.85 6.08 -2.83
CA THR A 268 -0.99 6.37 -1.39
C THR A 268 -2.46 6.49 -0.97
N LEU A 269 -3.31 7.08 -1.82
CA LEU A 269 -4.68 7.42 -1.44
C LEU A 269 -5.57 6.20 -1.09
N PRO A 270 -5.59 5.10 -1.88
CA PRO A 270 -6.39 3.93 -1.53
C PRO A 270 -5.99 3.32 -0.18
N LEU A 271 -4.69 3.22 0.11
CA LEU A 271 -4.17 2.68 1.37
C LEU A 271 -4.57 3.54 2.58
N LEU A 272 -4.71 4.86 2.39
CA LEU A 272 -5.17 5.77 3.44
C LEU A 272 -6.69 5.72 3.66
N GLN A 273 -7.46 5.57 2.57
CA GLN A 273 -8.93 5.61 2.60
C GLN A 273 -9.56 4.26 3.00
N GLN A 274 -8.92 3.14 2.66
CA GLN A 274 -9.46 1.79 2.84
C GLN A 274 -8.47 0.86 3.58
N PRO A 275 -7.93 1.27 4.74
CA PRO A 275 -6.88 0.51 5.42
C PRO A 275 -7.31 -0.92 5.77
N ASP A 276 -8.58 -1.13 6.12
CA ASP A 276 -9.08 -2.46 6.53
C ASP A 276 -9.20 -3.43 5.36
N ILE A 277 -9.45 -2.93 4.14
CA ILE A 277 -9.50 -3.76 2.92
C ILE A 277 -8.09 -4.19 2.51
N TYR A 278 -7.13 -3.27 2.60
CA TYR A 278 -5.76 -3.52 2.16
C TYR A 278 -4.88 -4.19 3.22
N ARG A 279 -5.29 -4.25 4.49
CA ARG A 279 -4.46 -4.83 5.56
C ARG A 279 -4.12 -6.28 5.25
N GLY A 280 -2.83 -6.59 5.26
CA GLY A 280 -2.31 -7.93 4.93
C GLY A 280 -2.28 -8.25 3.44
N GLN A 281 -2.89 -7.41 2.60
CA GLN A 281 -2.89 -7.59 1.15
C GLN A 281 -1.54 -7.21 0.56
N ARG A 282 -1.15 -7.95 -0.48
CA ARG A 282 0.06 -7.68 -1.24
C ARG A 282 -0.18 -6.48 -2.16
N VAL A 283 0.69 -5.49 -2.05
CA VAL A 283 0.63 -4.24 -2.81
C VAL A 283 1.97 -3.99 -3.49
N GLY A 284 1.91 -3.44 -4.70
CA GLY A 284 3.07 -2.91 -5.42
C GLY A 284 3.17 -1.40 -5.19
N VAL A 285 4.38 -0.91 -4.92
CA VAL A 285 4.67 0.52 -4.77
C VAL A 285 5.75 0.91 -5.77
N VAL A 286 5.47 1.89 -6.61
CA VAL A 286 6.44 2.47 -7.55
C VAL A 286 6.54 3.95 -7.27
N GLY A 287 7.76 4.46 -7.09
CA GLY A 287 7.97 5.86 -6.74
C GLY A 287 9.43 6.25 -6.58
N THR A 288 9.64 7.48 -6.13
CA THR A 288 10.97 8.04 -5.85
C THR A 288 11.33 7.89 -4.38
N LEU A 289 12.50 7.32 -4.11
CA LEU A 289 13.08 7.25 -2.78
C LEU A 289 13.58 8.63 -2.33
N GLN A 290 13.01 9.18 -1.26
CA GLN A 290 13.41 10.47 -0.68
C GLN A 290 14.39 10.33 0.49
N LEU A 291 14.18 9.30 1.32
CA LEU A 291 14.95 9.08 2.53
C LEU A 291 15.03 7.59 2.85
N ALA A 292 16.22 7.11 3.19
CA ALA A 292 16.51 5.77 3.65
C ALA A 292 17.20 5.83 5.02
N GLU A 293 16.61 5.18 6.01
CA GLU A 293 17.15 5.12 7.38
C GLU A 293 17.36 3.66 7.77
N GLN A 294 18.59 3.29 8.11
CA GLN A 294 18.86 2.00 8.75
C GLN A 294 18.55 2.12 10.24
N LEU A 295 17.72 1.21 10.74
CA LEU A 295 17.28 1.18 12.13
C LEU A 295 17.73 -0.12 12.78
N GLN A 296 18.21 -0.02 14.02
CA GLN A 296 18.43 -1.18 14.87
C GLN A 296 17.07 -1.74 15.29
N ALA A 297 16.86 -3.04 15.07
CA ALA A 297 15.67 -3.71 15.55
C ALA A 297 15.70 -3.85 17.06
N ALA A 298 14.53 -3.75 17.70
CA ALA A 298 14.38 -4.17 19.08
C ALA A 298 14.52 -5.69 19.17
N ASN A 299 14.77 -6.22 20.37
CA ASN A 299 14.80 -7.66 20.58
C ASN A 299 13.49 -8.30 20.08
N ASN A 300 13.61 -9.32 19.23
CA ASN A 300 12.50 -9.97 18.54
C ASN A 300 12.78 -11.46 18.32
N ARG A 301 11.71 -12.22 18.09
CA ARG A 301 11.69 -13.69 18.04
C ARG A 301 12.12 -14.29 16.70
N VAL A 302 12.44 -13.45 15.73
CA VAL A 302 12.84 -13.87 14.38
C VAL A 302 14.26 -13.40 14.05
N GLU A 303 15.01 -13.00 15.08
CA GLU A 303 16.43 -12.65 15.04
C GLU A 303 16.80 -11.53 14.05
N ILE A 304 15.84 -10.66 13.71
CA ILE A 304 16.12 -9.52 12.84
C ILE A 304 16.91 -8.50 13.65
N GLN A 305 18.13 -8.19 13.23
CA GLN A 305 19.00 -7.26 13.95
C GLN A 305 18.85 -5.82 13.48
N HIS A 306 18.67 -5.64 12.18
CA HIS A 306 18.53 -4.33 11.55
C HIS A 306 17.52 -4.40 10.43
N TYR A 307 16.97 -3.25 10.06
CA TYR A 307 16.10 -3.11 8.91
C TYR A 307 16.19 -1.70 8.35
N TRP A 308 15.65 -1.50 7.16
CA TRP A 308 15.61 -0.21 6.50
C TRP A 308 14.20 0.34 6.48
N LYS A 309 14.05 1.62 6.81
CA LYS A 309 12.82 2.40 6.67
C LYS A 309 13.02 3.41 5.55
N LEU A 310 12.24 3.27 4.49
CA LEU A 310 12.35 4.02 3.26
C LEU A 310 11.11 4.89 3.07
N TRP A 311 11.31 6.18 2.80
CA TRP A 311 10.24 7.12 2.47
C TRP A 311 10.17 7.27 0.96
N ILE A 312 9.08 6.78 0.37
CA ILE A 312 8.86 6.75 -1.08
C ILE A 312 7.74 7.73 -1.40
N ILE A 313 7.95 8.61 -2.39
CA ILE A 313 6.86 9.39 -2.99
C ILE A 313 6.35 8.59 -4.20
N PRO A 314 5.14 8.01 -4.15
CA PRO A 314 4.65 7.19 -5.25
C PRO A 314 4.47 8.02 -6.53
N SER A 315 4.56 7.35 -7.67
CA SER A 315 4.36 7.97 -8.99
C SER A 315 2.88 8.25 -9.32
N ASP A 316 2.00 8.33 -8.32
CA ASP A 316 0.55 8.51 -8.47
C ASP A 316 0.13 9.99 -8.63
N GLY A 317 1.11 10.89 -8.73
CA GLY A 317 0.90 12.34 -8.81
C GLY A 317 0.65 13.00 -7.44
N GLY A 318 0.61 12.21 -6.37
CA GLY A 318 0.56 12.71 -5.00
C GLY A 318 1.93 13.18 -4.48
N ILE A 319 1.90 14.02 -3.45
CA ILE A 319 3.10 14.42 -2.69
C ILE A 319 3.20 13.70 -1.33
N ARG A 320 2.28 12.77 -1.07
CA ARG A 320 2.19 12.04 0.20
C ARG A 320 3.14 10.85 0.14
N PRO A 321 3.96 10.62 1.17
CA PRO A 321 4.86 9.48 1.17
C PRO A 321 4.14 8.19 1.53
N THR A 322 4.69 7.09 1.06
CA THR A 322 4.48 5.72 1.55
C THR A 322 5.77 5.28 2.24
N VAL A 323 5.65 4.68 3.42
CA VAL A 323 6.78 4.10 4.15
C VAL A 323 6.94 2.65 3.73
N LEU A 324 8.07 2.30 3.14
CA LEU A 324 8.47 0.92 2.88
C LEU A 324 9.47 0.48 3.94
N ILE A 325 9.21 -0.65 4.57
CA ILE A 325 10.14 -1.28 5.51
C ILE A 325 10.65 -2.57 4.87
N THR A 326 11.97 -2.71 4.77
CA THR A 326 12.62 -3.85 4.11
C THR A 326 13.74 -4.39 4.97
N PRO A 327 13.96 -5.72 5.02
CA PRO A 327 15.03 -6.30 5.84
C PRO A 327 16.41 -5.86 5.32
N GLN A 328 16.55 -5.78 4.00
CA GLN A 328 17.80 -5.45 3.33
C GLN A 328 17.55 -4.42 2.22
N LEU A 329 18.57 -3.59 1.98
CA LEU A 329 18.62 -2.64 0.89
C LEU A 329 19.55 -3.21 -0.20
N PRO A 330 19.10 -3.38 -1.45
CA PRO A 330 19.97 -3.86 -2.53
C PRO A 330 21.24 -3.01 -2.63
N ALA A 331 22.41 -3.64 -2.78
CA ALA A 331 23.71 -2.98 -2.66
C ALA A 331 23.86 -1.76 -3.57
N ALA A 332 23.33 -1.82 -4.79
CA ALA A 332 23.40 -0.70 -5.73
C ALA A 332 22.50 0.49 -5.34
N ILE A 333 21.40 0.25 -4.64
CA ILE A 333 20.58 1.31 -4.04
C ILE A 333 21.32 1.87 -2.83
N ALA A 334 21.84 1.00 -1.96
CA ALA A 334 22.60 1.39 -0.77
C ALA A 334 23.82 2.28 -1.11
N ALA A 335 24.55 1.96 -2.18
CA ALA A 335 25.67 2.76 -2.66
C ALA A 335 25.26 4.15 -3.16
N SER A 336 23.99 4.33 -3.56
CA SER A 336 23.44 5.59 -4.05
C SER A 336 22.82 6.44 -2.93
N ILE A 337 22.87 5.99 -1.68
CA ILE A 337 22.41 6.75 -0.51
C ILE A 337 23.57 7.58 0.04
N GLY A 338 23.42 8.90 -0.05
CA GLY A 338 24.38 9.86 0.49
C GLY A 338 24.24 10.08 2.00
N GLU A 339 25.00 11.04 2.50
CA GLU A 339 24.95 11.43 3.91
C GLU A 339 23.54 11.87 4.33
N GLY A 340 23.08 11.40 5.49
CA GLY A 340 21.73 11.68 5.99
C GLY A 340 20.62 10.89 5.29
N GLY A 341 20.94 9.83 4.56
CA GLY A 341 19.95 8.89 4.03
C GLY A 341 19.26 9.32 2.73
N LYS A 342 19.70 10.42 2.11
CA LYS A 342 19.08 10.94 0.89
C LYS A 342 19.68 10.31 -0.37
N TRP A 343 18.89 10.23 -1.43
CA TRP A 343 19.38 9.78 -2.73
C TRP A 343 20.43 10.77 -3.30
N ASP A 344 21.59 10.27 -3.72
CA ASP A 344 22.60 11.06 -4.44
C ASP A 344 22.53 10.77 -5.95
N PRO A 345 21.99 11.70 -6.77
CA PRO A 345 21.88 11.51 -8.22
C PRO A 345 23.23 11.41 -8.93
N ARG A 346 24.33 11.84 -8.30
CA ARG A 346 25.67 11.82 -8.90
C ARG A 346 26.28 10.42 -8.91
N VAL A 347 25.92 9.58 -7.94
CA VAL A 347 26.43 8.21 -7.82
C VAL A 347 25.75 7.29 -8.82
N ASN A 348 24.47 7.54 -9.11
CA ASN A 348 23.70 6.75 -10.07
C ASN A 348 23.05 7.65 -11.14
N PRO A 349 23.82 8.07 -12.16
CA PRO A 349 23.31 8.96 -13.21
C PRO A 349 22.25 8.29 -14.10
N ALA A 350 22.17 6.95 -14.11
CA ALA A 350 21.12 6.21 -14.80
C ALA A 350 19.78 6.21 -14.05
N ASN A 351 19.80 6.59 -12.77
CA ASN A 351 18.63 6.78 -11.92
C ASN A 351 18.71 8.10 -11.12
N PRO A 352 18.69 9.24 -11.82
CA PRO A 352 18.87 10.54 -11.17
C PRO A 352 17.75 10.84 -10.16
N ASP A 353 16.57 10.28 -10.39
CA ASP A 353 15.38 10.55 -9.58
C ASP A 353 15.13 9.49 -8.48
N GLY A 354 16.04 8.54 -8.27
CA GLY A 354 15.91 7.50 -7.24
C GLY A 354 14.64 6.66 -7.37
N GLN A 355 14.23 6.34 -8.61
CA GLN A 355 13.04 5.55 -8.89
C GLN A 355 13.25 4.08 -8.52
N ILE A 356 12.35 3.58 -7.68
CA ILE A 356 12.32 2.19 -7.21
C ILE A 356 10.91 1.61 -7.35
N ALA A 357 10.85 0.29 -7.50
CA ALA A 357 9.65 -0.51 -7.44
C ALA A 357 9.81 -1.56 -6.35
N ALA A 358 8.78 -1.70 -5.52
CA ALA A 358 8.77 -2.60 -4.39
C ALA A 358 7.46 -3.39 -4.35
N VAL A 359 7.55 -4.59 -3.77
CA VAL A 359 6.40 -5.41 -3.41
C VAL A 359 6.40 -5.61 -1.91
N GLY A 360 5.23 -5.51 -1.28
CA GLY A 360 5.10 -5.71 0.15
C GLY A 360 3.67 -5.99 0.54
N ARG A 361 3.43 -6.14 1.84
CA ARG A 361 2.08 -6.19 2.41
C ARG A 361 1.80 -4.89 3.15
N PHE A 362 0.61 -4.34 2.93
CA PHE A 362 0.17 -3.15 3.68
C PHE A 362 -0.19 -3.54 5.12
N VAL A 363 0.35 -2.81 6.09
CA VAL A 363 0.21 -3.13 7.52
C VAL A 363 -0.71 -2.16 8.24
N LYS A 364 -0.37 -0.87 8.23
CA LYS A 364 -1.10 0.20 8.92
C LYS A 364 -0.75 1.57 8.37
N ARG A 365 -1.44 2.59 8.85
CA ARG A 365 -1.12 4.01 8.68
C ARG A 365 -0.29 4.46 9.88
N LEU A 366 0.86 5.06 9.61
CA LEU A 366 1.78 5.57 10.62
C LEU A 366 1.67 7.10 10.70
N PRO A 367 1.41 7.66 11.91
CA PRO A 367 1.53 9.09 12.14
C PRO A 367 2.96 9.57 11.94
N TYR A 368 3.11 10.67 11.22
CA TYR A 368 4.39 11.36 11.07
C TYR A 368 4.20 12.88 11.08
N ARG A 369 5.30 13.60 11.27
CA ARG A 369 5.29 15.06 11.28
C ARG A 369 5.70 15.59 9.91
N SER A 370 4.73 16.17 9.20
CA SER A 370 4.97 16.94 7.98
C SER A 370 5.29 18.41 8.31
N SER A 371 5.68 19.19 7.30
CA SER A 371 5.83 20.66 7.43
C SER A 371 4.52 21.38 7.72
N ILE A 372 3.37 20.79 7.37
CA ILE A 372 2.03 21.37 7.54
C ILE A 372 1.40 20.92 8.88
N GLY A 373 1.93 19.88 9.52
CA GLY A 373 1.42 19.34 10.77
C GLY A 373 1.52 17.82 10.85
N ALA A 374 0.76 17.23 11.76
CA ALA A 374 0.63 15.78 11.85
C ALA A 374 -0.10 15.24 10.61
N ASP A 375 0.46 14.20 10.00
CA ASP A 375 -0.10 13.53 8.82
C ASP A 375 0.08 12.01 8.95
N LEU A 376 -0.54 11.24 8.05
CA LEU A 376 -0.46 9.78 8.02
C LEU A 376 0.24 9.31 6.74
N ALA A 377 1.11 8.32 6.88
CA ALA A 377 1.71 7.61 5.76
C ALA A 377 1.33 6.12 5.81
N PRO A 378 0.91 5.49 4.71
CA PRO A 378 0.73 4.05 4.68
C PRO A 378 2.08 3.35 4.85
N VAL A 379 2.08 2.26 5.61
CA VAL A 379 3.24 1.40 5.81
C VAL A 379 3.08 0.11 5.03
N VAL A 380 4.08 -0.19 4.23
CA VAL A 380 4.23 -1.45 3.51
C VAL A 380 5.50 -2.13 4.02
N ILE A 381 5.41 -3.41 4.39
CA ILE A 381 6.58 -4.23 4.75
C ILE A 381 6.83 -5.19 3.60
N GLY A 382 8.05 -5.22 3.07
CA GLY A 382 8.33 -5.98 1.86
C GLY A 382 9.77 -5.86 1.37
N ARG A 383 9.97 -6.01 0.06
CA ARG A 383 11.27 -5.93 -0.60
C ARG A 383 11.23 -5.07 -1.85
N ILE A 384 12.40 -4.54 -2.22
CA ILE A 384 12.59 -3.87 -3.50
C ILE A 384 12.76 -4.95 -4.58
N VAL A 385 12.02 -4.81 -5.67
CA VAL A 385 12.03 -5.76 -6.80
C VAL A 385 12.75 -5.19 -8.02
N ALA A 386 12.74 -3.86 -8.18
CA ALA A 386 13.46 -3.21 -9.26
C ALA A 386 13.88 -1.79 -8.90
N ALA A 387 14.92 -1.31 -9.57
CA ALA A 387 15.30 0.09 -9.60
C ALA A 387 15.63 0.49 -11.04
N LYS A 388 15.33 1.73 -11.41
CA LYS A 388 15.73 2.24 -12.72
C LYS A 388 17.25 2.31 -12.80
N GLY A 389 17.86 1.99 -13.94
CA GLY A 389 19.27 2.30 -14.25
C GLY A 389 20.34 1.63 -13.38
N VAL A 390 19.95 0.85 -12.38
CA VAL A 390 20.86 0.09 -11.52
C VAL A 390 21.28 -1.15 -12.29
N ALA A 391 22.48 -1.21 -12.85
CA ALA A 391 23.00 -2.48 -13.37
C ALA A 391 22.94 -3.53 -12.23
N PRO A 392 22.50 -4.78 -12.48
CA PRO A 392 22.51 -5.80 -11.44
C PRO A 392 23.94 -5.89 -10.94
N GLY A 393 24.16 -5.68 -9.64
CA GLY A 393 25.49 -5.81 -9.05
C GLY A 393 26.04 -7.16 -9.49
N THR A 394 27.22 -7.15 -10.09
CA THR A 394 27.93 -8.35 -10.54
C THR A 394 27.97 -9.38 -9.43
N ALA A 395 27.03 -10.33 -9.47
CA ALA A 395 27.24 -11.65 -8.93
C ALA A 395 28.51 -12.20 -9.62
N ARG A 396 29.38 -12.78 -8.80
CA ARG A 396 30.70 -13.33 -9.15
C ARG A 396 30.71 -13.98 -10.54
N PRO A 397 31.68 -13.67 -11.42
CA PRO A 397 31.69 -14.18 -12.79
C PRO A 397 31.88 -15.69 -12.79
N THR A 398 30.83 -16.43 -13.08
CA THR A 398 30.94 -17.79 -13.63
C THR A 398 31.46 -17.64 -15.05
N ALA A 399 32.71 -18.03 -15.24
CA ALA A 399 33.37 -18.02 -16.54
C ALA A 399 32.60 -18.93 -17.52
N GLY A 400 32.23 -18.37 -18.67
CA GLY A 400 31.87 -19.14 -19.86
C GLY A 400 30.43 -18.95 -20.34
N SER A 401 30.18 -17.87 -21.09
CA SER A 401 29.32 -17.92 -22.27
C SER A 401 29.65 -16.77 -23.22
N PRO A 402 29.77 -17.03 -24.53
CA PRO A 402 30.31 -16.08 -25.49
C PRO A 402 29.32 -14.97 -25.88
N VAL A 403 29.94 -13.82 -26.15
CA VAL A 403 29.40 -12.55 -26.65
C VAL A 403 28.52 -12.74 -27.88
N GLY A 404 27.24 -12.37 -27.74
CA GLY A 404 26.35 -12.05 -28.87
C GLY A 404 26.57 -10.60 -29.31
N THR A 405 26.99 -10.44 -30.56
CA THR A 405 27.30 -9.17 -31.23
C THR A 405 26.11 -8.21 -31.32
N ALA A 406 26.42 -6.94 -31.13
CA ALA A 406 25.54 -5.78 -31.27
C ALA A 406 24.93 -5.65 -32.67
N ASN A 407 23.63 -5.37 -32.74
CA ASN A 407 22.99 -4.79 -33.92
C ASN A 407 22.93 -3.27 -33.76
N ASP A 408 23.81 -2.60 -34.50
CA ASP A 408 23.73 -1.18 -34.84
C ASP A 408 22.61 -0.96 -35.86
N ASP A 409 21.43 -0.50 -35.42
CA ASP A 409 20.42 0.09 -36.30
C ASP A 409 20.40 1.61 -36.15
N ARG A 410 21.28 2.26 -36.91
CA ARG A 410 21.25 3.71 -37.20
C ARG A 410 20.17 4.00 -38.25
N GLY A 411 19.05 4.56 -37.82
CA GLY A 411 18.08 5.23 -38.70
C GLY A 411 18.47 6.70 -38.98
N PRO A 412 18.41 7.19 -40.24
CA PRO A 412 18.89 8.52 -40.60
C PRO A 412 17.81 9.62 -40.51
N ASN A 413 18.26 10.81 -40.06
CA ASN A 413 17.86 12.15 -40.52
C ASN A 413 16.37 12.44 -40.81
N ALA A 414 15.69 13.11 -39.86
CA ALA A 414 14.52 13.93 -40.15
C ALA A 414 14.84 15.41 -39.91
N LYS A 415 15.06 16.14 -41.01
CA LYS A 415 15.32 17.57 -41.07
C LYS A 415 14.14 18.37 -40.52
N SER A 416 14.43 19.28 -39.59
CA SER A 416 13.52 20.32 -39.13
C SER A 416 13.17 21.28 -40.26
N SER A 417 11.89 21.35 -40.64
CA SER A 417 11.36 22.44 -41.47
C SER A 417 10.34 23.23 -40.66
N GLY A 418 10.58 24.55 -40.58
CA GLY A 418 9.75 25.48 -39.86
C GLY A 418 8.38 25.63 -40.51
N SER A 419 7.35 25.81 -39.69
CA SER A 419 6.05 26.30 -40.14
C SER A 419 5.33 27.05 -39.01
N TRP A 420 5.34 28.38 -39.09
CA TRP A 420 4.23 29.33 -38.91
C TRP A 420 2.97 28.91 -38.10
N LYS A 421 3.10 28.20 -36.96
CA LYS A 421 1.98 27.87 -36.06
C LYS A 421 2.03 28.58 -34.70
N GLY A 422 3.05 29.43 -34.48
CA GLY A 422 3.27 30.15 -33.21
C GLY A 422 2.30 31.30 -32.92
N LEU A 423 1.62 31.86 -33.93
CA LEU A 423 0.77 33.05 -33.71
C LEU A 423 -0.58 32.72 -33.06
N GLY A 424 -1.13 31.52 -33.30
CA GLY A 424 -2.42 31.09 -32.74
C GLY A 424 -2.37 30.70 -31.27
N ILE A 425 -1.23 30.20 -30.80
CA ILE A 425 -1.06 29.74 -29.41
C ILE A 425 -0.94 30.94 -28.46
N MET A 426 -0.23 32.00 -28.87
CA MET A 426 -0.10 33.21 -28.05
C MET A 426 -1.44 33.93 -27.83
N ALA A 427 -2.32 33.99 -28.85
CA ALA A 427 -3.64 34.59 -28.69
C ALA A 427 -4.56 33.80 -27.73
N ALA A 428 -4.46 32.46 -27.73
CA ALA A 428 -5.23 31.61 -26.83
C ALA A 428 -4.74 31.71 -25.37
N VAL A 429 -3.43 31.82 -25.14
CA VAL A 429 -2.85 31.99 -23.79
C VAL A 429 -3.26 33.34 -23.20
N VAL A 430 -3.17 34.43 -23.97
CA VAL A 430 -3.58 35.76 -23.50
C VAL A 430 -5.09 35.80 -23.23
N GLY A 431 -5.91 35.20 -24.09
CA GLY A 431 -7.36 35.09 -23.87
C GLY A 431 -7.72 34.29 -22.60
N GLY A 432 -7.02 33.18 -22.35
CA GLY A 432 -7.20 32.35 -21.16
C GLY A 432 -6.85 33.10 -19.86
N ILE A 433 -5.75 33.86 -19.86
CA ILE A 433 -5.32 34.66 -18.70
C ILE A 433 -6.35 35.74 -18.36
N VAL A 434 -6.92 36.42 -19.36
CA VAL A 434 -7.94 37.47 -19.13
C VAL A 434 -9.24 36.87 -18.57
N ILE A 435 -9.68 35.72 -19.08
CA ILE A 435 -10.88 35.04 -18.55
C ILE A 435 -10.64 34.54 -17.11
N ALA A 436 -9.47 33.97 -16.83
CA ALA A 436 -9.11 33.52 -15.49
C ALA A 436 -9.03 34.69 -14.50
N ALA A 437 -8.43 35.81 -14.90
CA ALA A 437 -8.38 37.03 -14.09
C ALA A 437 -9.78 37.58 -13.81
N GLY A 438 -10.68 37.57 -14.79
CA GLY A 438 -12.08 37.97 -14.61
C GLY A 438 -12.86 37.08 -13.63
N LEU A 439 -12.62 35.76 -13.67
CA LEU A 439 -13.22 34.81 -12.74
C LEU A 439 -12.65 34.97 -11.31
N MET A 440 -11.34 35.13 -11.16
CA MET A 440 -10.71 35.38 -9.85
C MET A 440 -11.13 36.72 -9.24
N TYR A 441 -11.30 37.75 -10.06
CA TYR A 441 -11.79 39.04 -9.58
C TYR A 441 -13.19 38.90 -8.96
N ARG A 442 -14.07 38.14 -9.63
CA ARG A 442 -15.43 37.89 -9.14
C ARG A 442 -15.45 37.06 -7.86
N THR A 443 -14.64 36.01 -7.75
CA THR A 443 -14.56 35.20 -6.51
C THR A 443 -13.95 35.99 -5.34
N SER A 444 -13.03 36.92 -5.60
CA SER A 444 -12.45 37.77 -4.55
C SER A 444 -13.49 38.72 -3.92
N ILE A 445 -14.48 39.17 -4.69
CA ILE A 445 -15.57 40.03 -4.20
C ILE A 445 -16.51 39.21 -3.30
N ASP A 446 -16.85 37.98 -3.69
CA ASP A 446 -17.68 37.09 -2.87
C ASP A 446 -16.96 36.66 -1.58
N ALA A 447 -15.64 36.45 -1.64
CA ALA A 447 -14.82 36.18 -0.46
C ALA A 447 -14.83 37.37 0.54
N LYS A 448 -14.82 38.61 0.06
CA LYS A 448 -14.93 39.81 0.92
C LYS A 448 -16.29 39.87 1.62
N ARG A 449 -17.39 39.62 0.88
CA ARG A 449 -18.75 39.56 1.48
C ARG A 449 -18.87 38.49 2.55
N SER A 450 -18.29 37.30 2.35
CA SER A 450 -18.36 36.24 3.37
C SER A 450 -17.60 36.59 4.67
N ARG A 451 -16.51 37.37 4.57
CA ARG A 451 -15.74 37.84 5.74
C ARG A 451 -16.52 38.89 6.54
N GLU A 452 -17.27 39.76 5.87
CA GLU A 452 -18.15 40.73 6.53
C GLU A 452 -19.30 40.05 7.28
N VAL A 453 -19.91 39.01 6.68
CA VAL A 453 -20.97 38.22 7.34
C VAL A 453 -20.44 37.49 8.57
N ARG A 454 -19.20 36.96 8.52
CA ARG A 454 -18.57 36.33 9.70
C ARG A 454 -18.22 37.34 10.79
N ARG A 455 -17.72 38.53 10.43
CA ARG A 455 -17.45 39.60 11.41
C ARG A 455 -18.72 40.06 12.12
N GLN A 456 -19.85 40.14 11.41
CA GLN A 456 -21.14 40.44 12.01
C GLN A 456 -21.67 39.31 12.90
N ALA A 457 -21.43 38.05 12.54
CA ALA A 457 -21.83 36.90 13.36
C ALA A 457 -21.00 36.77 14.65
N THR A 458 -19.70 37.11 14.62
CA THR A 458 -18.83 37.03 15.80
C THR A 458 -19.04 38.21 16.77
N ALA A 459 -19.46 39.37 16.27
CA ALA A 459 -19.78 40.53 17.12
C ALA A 459 -21.06 40.35 17.96
N GLY A 460 -21.91 39.37 17.64
CA GLY A 460 -23.15 39.07 18.37
C GLY A 460 -23.07 37.94 19.41
N ALA A 461 -21.90 37.30 19.57
CA ALA A 461 -21.75 36.09 20.39
C ALA A 461 -20.58 36.19 21.38
N SER A 462 -20.60 37.18 22.29
CA SER A 462 -19.82 37.12 23.53
C SER A 462 -20.58 36.32 24.58
N LEU A 463 -20.46 34.99 24.52
CA LEU A 463 -20.88 34.11 25.61
C LEU A 463 -19.88 34.24 26.76
N ASN A 464 -20.37 34.80 27.86
CA ASN A 464 -19.62 35.09 29.07
C ASN A 464 -19.45 33.78 29.88
N PHE A 465 -18.29 33.14 29.78
CA PHE A 465 -18.00 31.84 30.39
C PHE A 465 -17.73 31.90 31.90
N ASP A 466 -17.65 33.09 32.49
CA ASP A 466 -17.38 33.29 33.93
C ASP A 466 -18.58 33.01 34.86
N GLN A 467 -19.76 32.65 34.33
CA GLN A 467 -20.95 32.34 35.15
C GLN A 467 -21.13 30.85 35.49
N LEU A 468 -20.23 29.95 35.09
CA LEU A 468 -20.40 28.51 35.27
C LEU A 468 -19.50 27.87 36.35
N SER A 469 -18.74 28.64 37.13
CA SER A 469 -17.77 28.09 38.11
C SER A 469 -18.23 28.07 39.58
N ALA A 470 -19.46 28.46 39.91
CA ALA A 470 -19.96 28.47 41.29
C ALA A 470 -21.03 27.39 41.52
N ALA A 471 -20.60 26.14 41.72
CA ALA A 471 -21.43 25.10 42.34
C ALA A 471 -20.77 24.68 43.68
N PRO A 472 -21.47 24.79 44.82
CA PRO A 472 -20.93 24.42 46.12
C PRO A 472 -20.82 22.89 46.26
N ARG A 473 -19.69 22.41 46.79
CA ARG A 473 -19.49 21.00 47.16
C ARG A 473 -20.39 20.66 48.36
N PRO A 474 -21.13 19.52 48.33
CA PRO A 474 -21.83 19.03 49.50
C PRO A 474 -20.81 18.59 50.56
N SER A 475 -21.06 19.02 51.79
CA SER A 475 -20.32 18.69 53.00
C SER A 475 -20.42 17.21 53.34
N ASP A 476 -19.28 16.61 53.68
CA ASP A 476 -19.17 15.31 54.31
C ASP A 476 -20.00 15.27 55.61
N GLY A 477 -20.79 14.20 55.77
CA GLY A 477 -21.58 13.92 56.96
C GLY A 477 -21.45 12.45 57.34
N GLU A 478 -21.23 12.25 58.64
CA GLU A 478 -20.94 11.04 59.44
C GLU A 478 -21.80 9.79 59.20
#